data_AF-A0A836REL5-F1
#
_entry.id   AF-A0A836REL5-F1
#
_cell.length_a   1.000
_cell.length_b   1.000
_cell.length_c   1.000
_cell.angle_alpha   90.00
_cell.angle_beta   90.00
_cell.angle_gamma   90.00
#
_symmetry.space_group_name_H-M   'P 1'
#
loop_
_entity.id
_entity.type
_entity.pdbx_description
1 polymer ?
#
loop_
_entity_poly.entity_id
_entity_poly.type
_entity_poly.pdbx_seq_one_letter_code
_entity_poly.pdbx_strand_id
1 'polypeptide(L)' 'MTFHQDRLDNGLQIVAELDPRVYSVAIGFFVRTGSRDEPPQWLGV' A
#
# COMPACT_ATOMS: atom_id res chain seq x y z
N MET A 1 4.60 -19.92 1.68
CA MET A 1 4.10 -18.57 1.42
C MET A 1 2.59 -18.61 1.22
N THR A 2 1.85 -17.92 2.07
CA THR A 2 0.38 -17.84 2.03
C THR A 2 -0.03 -16.40 1.82
N PHE A 3 -0.89 -16.13 0.84
CA PHE A 3 -1.42 -14.80 0.56
C PHE A 3 -2.67 -14.53 1.42
N HIS A 4 -2.74 -13.34 1.99
CA HIS A 4 -3.86 -12.84 2.77
C HIS A 4 -4.29 -11.47 2.27
N GLN A 5 -5.58 -11.21 2.31
CA GLN A 5 -6.19 -9.93 1.95
C GLN A 5 -7.33 -9.60 2.92
N ASP A 6 -7.41 -8.33 3.31
CA ASP A 6 -8.51 -7.82 4.14
C ASP A 6 -8.84 -6.36 3.76
N ARG A 7 -10.03 -5.91 4.15
CA ARG A 7 -10.45 -4.50 4.04
C ARG A 7 -11.04 -4.03 5.35
N LEU A 8 -10.40 -3.02 5.94
CA LEU A 8 -10.87 -2.40 7.18
C LEU A 8 -12.15 -1.57 6.97
N ASP A 9 -12.85 -1.26 8.05
CA ASP A 9 -14.08 -0.45 8.03
C ASP A 9 -13.87 0.96 7.46
N ASN A 10 -12.67 1.52 7.58
CA ASN A 10 -12.30 2.81 6.98
C ASN A 10 -11.99 2.72 5.47
N GLY A 11 -12.11 1.54 4.87
CA GLY A 11 -11.86 1.29 3.45
C GLY A 11 -10.41 0.96 3.08
N LEU A 12 -9.46 0.97 4.02
CA LEU A 12 -8.07 0.59 3.77
C LEU A 12 -7.99 -0.89 3.37
N GLN A 13 -7.33 -1.16 2.25
CA GLN A 13 -7.03 -2.51 1.80
C GLN A 13 -5.66 -2.94 2.34
N ILE A 14 -5.61 -4.13 2.93
CA ILE A 14 -4.40 -4.75 3.46
C ILE A 14 -4.17 -6.03 2.66
N VAL A 15 -2.94 -6.22 2.18
CA VAL A 15 -2.48 -7.46 1.57
C VAL A 15 -1.17 -7.88 2.22
N ALA A 16 -0.96 -9.18 2.40
CA ALA A 16 0.25 -9.71 2.99
C ALA A 16 0.58 -11.10 2.44
N GLU A 17 1.88 -11.37 2.28
CA GLU A 17 2.40 -12.71 2.01
C GLU A 17 3.13 -13.20 3.26
N LEU A 18 2.64 -14.30 3.85
CA LEU A 18 3.16 -14.83 5.09
C LEU A 18 4.03 -16.05 4.79
N ASP A 19 5.28 -16.03 5.26
CA ASP A 19 6.16 -17.20 5.25
C ASP A 19 6.97 -17.23 6.56
N PRO A 20 6.85 -18.29 7.40
CA PRO A 20 7.50 -18.35 8.70
C PRO A 20 9.03 -18.45 8.62
N ARG A 21 9.60 -18.59 7.42
CA ARG A 21 11.04 -18.72 7.18
C ARG A 21 11.71 -17.39 6.82
N VAL A 22 10.96 -16.29 6.72
CA VAL A 22 11.55 -14.99 6.36
C VAL A 22 12.36 -14.44 7.53
N TYR A 23 13.53 -13.87 7.21
CA TYR A 23 14.42 -13.24 8.19
C TYR A 23 14.13 -11.74 8.40
N SER A 24 13.30 -11.16 7.54
CA SER A 24 12.89 -9.76 7.59
C SER A 24 11.53 -9.56 6.91
N VAL A 25 10.95 -8.38 7.09
CA VAL A 25 9.64 -8.02 6.53
C VAL A 25 9.77 -6.70 5.78
N ALA A 26 9.14 -6.61 4.60
CA ALA A 26 8.97 -5.36 3.86
C ALA A 26 7.51 -4.89 4.01
N ILE A 27 7.32 -3.60 4.28
CA ILE A 27 6.01 -2.98 4.45
C ILE A 27 6.01 -1.66 3.69
N GLY A 28 4.91 -1.34 3.02
CA GLY A 28 4.73 -0.08 2.31
C GLY A 28 3.30 0.41 2.37
N PHE A 29 3.13 1.73 2.38
CA PHE A 29 1.84 2.37 2.19
C PHE A 29 1.73 2.81 0.73
N PHE A 30 0.68 2.38 0.06
CA PHE A 30 0.42 2.71 -1.33
C PHE A 30 -0.82 3.60 -1.40
N VAL A 31 -0.62 4.86 -1.76
CA VAL A 31 -1.70 5.82 -1.96
C VAL A 31 -2.00 5.89 -3.45
N ARG A 32 -3.28 5.84 -3.83
CA ARG A 32 -3.72 5.97 -5.22
C ARG A 32 -3.74 7.46 -5.63
N THR A 33 -2.57 8.06 -5.67
CA THR A 33 -2.34 9.44 -6.14
C THR A 33 -0.93 9.56 -6.72
N GLY A 34 -0.70 10.55 -7.56
CA GLY A 34 0.63 10.98 -8.00
C GLY A 34 0.55 12.25 -8.84
N SER A 35 1.62 12.60 -9.55
CA SER A 35 1.70 13.93 -10.20
C SER A 35 0.70 14.22 -11.31
N ARG A 36 -0.05 13.22 -11.77
CA ARG A 36 -1.17 13.42 -12.70
C ARG A 36 -2.44 13.93 -12.00
N ASP A 37 -2.52 13.77 -10.69
CA ASP A 37 -3.65 14.16 -9.86
C ASP A 37 -3.44 15.57 -9.26
N GLU A 38 -2.26 16.17 -9.45
CA GLU A 38 -1.91 17.51 -8.99
C GLU A 38 -2.58 18.60 -9.87
N PRO A 39 -3.18 19.64 -9.27
CA PRO A 39 -3.54 20.85 -9.99
C PRO A 39 -2.31 21.53 -10.60
N PRO A 40 -2.42 22.25 -11.74
CA PRO A 40 -1.27 22.90 -12.38
C PRO A 40 -0.51 23.86 -11.48
N GLN A 41 -1.19 24.50 -10.53
CA GLN A 41 -0.57 25.41 -9.56
C GLN A 41 0.29 24.69 -8.49
N TRP A 42 0.24 23.36 -8.39
CA TRP A 42 0.89 22.55 -7.36
C TRP A 42 1.87 21.50 -7.92
N LEU A 43 2.40 21.73 -9.13
CA LEU A 43 3.32 20.79 -9.78
C LEU A 43 4.51 20.40 -8.86
N GLY A 44 4.66 19.10 -8.59
CA GLY A 44 5.73 18.47 -7.81
C GLY A 44 5.41 18.16 -6.34
N VAL A 45 4.13 18.06 -5.95
CA VAL A 45 3.66 17.84 -4.56
C VAL A 45 3.35 16.37 -4.24
#